data_AF-A0A0J1C6G9-F1
#
_entry.id   AF-A0A0J1C6G9-F1
#
_cell.length_a   1.000
_cell.length_b   1.000
_cell.length_c   1.000
_cell.angle_alpha   90.00
_cell.angle_beta   90.00
_cell.angle_gamma   90.00
#
_symmetry.space_group_name_H-M   'P 1'
#
loop_
_entity.id
_entity.type
_entity.pdbx_description
1 polymer ?
#
loop_
_entity_poly.entity_id
_entity_poly.type
_entity_poly.pdbx_seq_one_letter_code
_entity_poly.pdbx_strand_id
1 'polypeptide(L)'
;MLNKLILNGREFLYYHFKAQQTSAPILIIFHGAGYNKIPAKFRDPNINVVAIMDTFGHEDIGSWFLGEEGDFFWINAIKQIITKLKYECNSEQVFCWGSSMGGYAAILHGYLNNVAAVYANVPQTKLLGSTYILHNKNMKSCLEYVLNGDESSKYNDLTRVIKTATDTVFIITFNQLEGLNYFSEQGFPFLRHLHGIRQKMYLEVRPNNQHAVIYNISESLELFKKYTDIHIKNTEKNNKDFIHLTEKKINTKGEFEEIINFIKQFELNSHVNLKTNICWSEWISLEGFGFNKLKLLIKLTTSGTHQIPALFTIDFDGIAPPDGFFKKSNNSEIGFFNYISGQDNDISVEKLYTYPIPLDCKRLRIGLRAWQDIGSVLNKLNLTLLKEYVA
;
A
#
# COMPACT_ATOMS: atom_id res chain seq x y z
N MET A 1 -16.27 0.58 12.39
CA MET A 1 -17.21 1.27 13.33
C MET A 1 -16.46 2.39 14.03
N LEU A 2 -17.13 3.51 14.32
CA LEU A 2 -16.58 4.56 15.18
C LEU A 2 -16.56 4.05 16.63
N ASN A 3 -15.44 4.22 17.30
CA ASN A 3 -15.23 3.88 18.70
C ASN A 3 -14.72 5.10 19.45
N LYS A 4 -14.88 5.06 20.77
CA LYS A 4 -14.48 6.11 21.69
C LYS A 4 -13.73 5.50 22.85
N LEU A 5 -12.63 6.13 23.25
CA LEU A 5 -12.00 5.94 24.55
C LEU A 5 -12.21 7.21 25.35
N ILE A 6 -12.69 7.09 26.59
CA ILE A 6 -12.77 8.20 27.53
C ILE A 6 -11.65 8.04 28.54
N LEU A 7 -10.76 9.03 28.63
CA LEU A 7 -9.64 9.02 29.58
C LEU A 7 -9.50 10.41 30.19
N ASN A 8 -9.55 10.50 31.52
CA ASN A 8 -9.47 11.76 32.27
C ASN A 8 -10.43 12.84 31.76
N GLY A 9 -11.67 12.46 31.43
CA GLY A 9 -12.69 13.37 30.92
C GLY A 9 -12.54 13.77 29.44
N ARG A 10 -11.52 13.28 28.74
CA ARG A 10 -11.31 13.53 27.30
C ARG A 10 -11.82 12.37 26.46
N GLU A 11 -12.39 12.70 25.30
CA GLU A 11 -12.87 11.73 24.32
C GLU A 11 -11.85 11.55 23.18
N PHE A 12 -11.44 10.31 22.95
CA PHE A 12 -10.50 9.92 21.90
C PHE A 12 -11.22 9.09 20.86
N LEU A 13 -11.28 9.60 19.64
CA LEU A 13 -12.00 8.98 18.54
C LEU A 13 -11.08 8.08 17.71
N TYR A 14 -11.55 6.88 17.40
CA TYR A 14 -10.89 6.00 16.44
C TYR A 14 -11.89 5.11 15.70
N TYR A 15 -11.60 4.81 14.44
CA TYR A 15 -12.40 3.90 13.64
C TYR A 15 -11.72 2.54 13.58
N HIS A 16 -12.44 1.48 13.94
CA HIS A 16 -11.96 0.11 13.86
C HIS A 16 -12.74 -0.66 12.80
N PHE A 17 -12.03 -1.17 11.80
CA PHE A 17 -12.53 -2.05 10.75
C PHE A 17 -11.93 -3.43 10.97
N LYS A 18 -12.76 -4.33 11.48
CA LYS A 18 -12.34 -5.67 11.86
C LYS A 18 -11.96 -6.49 10.62
N ALA A 19 -10.92 -7.30 10.76
CA ALA A 19 -10.62 -8.36 9.82
C ALA A 19 -11.68 -9.47 9.88
N GLN A 20 -11.65 -10.39 8.90
CA GLN A 20 -12.43 -11.62 8.93
C GLN A 20 -11.94 -12.59 10.01
N GLN A 21 -10.63 -12.67 10.22
CA GLN A 21 -10.03 -13.48 11.27
C GLN A 21 -9.82 -12.63 12.52
N THR A 22 -10.27 -13.10 13.69
CA THR A 22 -10.12 -12.37 14.95
C THR A 22 -8.65 -12.04 15.20
N SER A 23 -7.77 -13.06 15.19
CA SER A 23 -6.32 -12.97 15.45
C SER A 23 -5.48 -12.37 14.31
N ALA A 24 -6.11 -11.67 13.38
CA ALA A 24 -5.39 -10.96 12.32
C ALA A 24 -4.49 -9.85 12.92
N PRO A 25 -3.39 -9.47 12.25
CA PRO A 25 -2.57 -8.33 12.65
C PRO A 25 -3.40 -7.05 12.77
N ILE A 26 -2.95 -6.11 13.58
CA ILE A 26 -3.57 -4.80 13.75
C ILE A 26 -2.73 -3.75 13.03
N LEU A 27 -3.35 -2.93 12.18
CA LEU A 27 -2.72 -1.77 11.54
C LEU A 27 -3.31 -0.48 12.13
N ILE A 28 -2.48 0.28 12.84
CA ILE A 28 -2.81 1.62 13.32
C ILE A 28 -2.39 2.66 12.26
N ILE A 29 -3.33 3.46 11.81
CA ILE A 29 -3.13 4.54 10.84
C ILE A 29 -3.25 5.89 11.55
N PHE A 30 -2.19 6.68 11.45
CA PHE A 30 -2.13 8.07 11.91
C PHE A 30 -2.25 9.00 10.70
N HIS A 31 -3.21 9.93 10.73
CA HIS A 31 -3.42 10.88 9.63
C HIS A 31 -2.40 12.02 9.64
N GLY A 32 -2.28 12.73 8.51
CA GLY A 32 -1.51 13.97 8.40
C GLY A 32 -2.26 15.18 8.98
N ALA A 33 -1.57 16.31 9.14
CA ALA A 33 -2.18 17.55 9.60
C ALA A 33 -3.34 17.99 8.68
N GLY A 34 -4.44 18.45 9.26
CA GLY A 34 -5.65 18.87 8.54
C GLY A 34 -6.56 17.75 8.03
N TYR A 35 -6.20 16.48 8.25
CA TYR A 35 -7.01 15.31 7.85
C TYR A 35 -7.80 14.67 9.01
N ASN A 36 -8.00 15.40 10.11
CA ASN A 36 -8.65 14.89 11.32
C ASN A 36 -10.18 14.73 11.24
N LYS A 37 -10.80 15.14 10.12
CA LYS A 37 -12.26 15.07 9.95
C LYS A 37 -12.73 13.78 9.26
N ILE A 38 -11.86 13.12 8.50
CA ILE A 38 -12.23 11.95 7.70
C ILE A 38 -11.23 10.84 7.95
N PRO A 39 -11.66 9.68 8.50
CA PRO A 39 -10.75 8.56 8.73
C PRO A 39 -10.23 8.00 7.41
N ALA A 40 -9.06 7.38 7.47
CA ALA A 40 -8.53 6.60 6.36
C ALA A 40 -9.58 5.59 5.88
N LYS A 41 -9.80 5.53 4.56
CA LYS A 41 -10.77 4.63 3.92
C LYS A 41 -10.24 3.23 3.67
N PHE A 42 -8.94 3.00 3.90
CA PHE A 42 -8.29 1.71 3.66
C PHE A 42 -8.93 0.59 4.49
N ARG A 43 -9.21 -0.55 3.86
CA ARG A 43 -9.73 -1.76 4.49
C ARG A 43 -8.98 -2.95 3.93
N ASP A 44 -8.78 -3.96 4.76
CA ASP A 44 -8.22 -5.24 4.34
C ASP A 44 -8.93 -6.35 5.12
N PRO A 45 -9.44 -7.41 4.46
CA PRO A 45 -10.11 -8.51 5.15
C PRO A 45 -9.19 -9.32 6.07
N ASN A 46 -7.87 -9.22 5.91
CA ASN A 46 -6.87 -9.98 6.66
C ASN A 46 -6.16 -9.15 7.75
N ILE A 47 -6.56 -7.90 7.96
CA ILE A 47 -5.93 -6.99 8.94
C ILE A 47 -7.00 -6.18 9.67
N ASN A 48 -6.88 -6.10 10.99
CA ASN A 48 -7.69 -5.20 11.80
C ASN A 48 -7.19 -3.77 11.58
N VAL A 49 -7.91 -2.98 10.77
CA VAL A 49 -7.49 -1.62 10.42
C VAL A 49 -8.10 -0.62 11.41
N VAL A 50 -7.25 0.19 12.02
CA VAL A 50 -7.62 1.18 13.02
C VAL A 50 -7.12 2.55 12.58
N ALA A 51 -8.04 3.50 12.34
CA ALA A 51 -7.69 4.88 12.05
C ALA A 51 -7.94 5.75 13.29
N ILE A 52 -6.87 6.27 13.90
CA ILE A 52 -6.96 7.15 15.07
C ILE A 52 -7.17 8.58 14.58
N MET A 53 -8.11 9.30 15.21
CA MET A 53 -8.44 10.68 14.85
C MET A 53 -7.89 11.65 15.89
N ASP A 54 -6.92 12.45 15.47
CA ASP A 54 -6.38 13.56 16.25
C ASP A 54 -7.24 14.81 16.04
N THR A 55 -8.36 14.86 16.76
CA THR A 55 -9.30 15.99 16.76
C THR A 55 -8.91 17.08 17.75
N PHE A 56 -7.67 17.06 18.26
CA PHE A 56 -7.13 18.07 19.16
C PHE A 56 -6.15 18.98 18.40
N GLY A 57 -5.65 20.00 19.09
CA GLY A 57 -4.65 20.93 18.59
C GLY A 57 -5.26 22.27 18.17
N HIS A 58 -4.37 23.20 17.84
CA HIS A 58 -4.76 24.53 17.43
C HIS A 58 -5.62 24.49 16.15
N GLU A 59 -6.77 25.19 16.16
CA GLU A 59 -7.71 25.26 15.04
C GLU A 59 -8.18 23.89 14.50
N ASP A 60 -8.22 22.86 15.34
CA ASP A 60 -8.59 21.49 14.96
C ASP A 60 -7.77 20.97 13.76
N ILE A 61 -6.46 21.23 13.69
CA ILE A 61 -5.63 20.68 12.60
C ILE A 61 -4.82 19.43 12.98
N GLY A 62 -4.90 19.02 14.24
CA GLY A 62 -4.11 17.95 14.83
C GLY A 62 -3.10 18.46 15.85
N SER A 63 -2.81 17.60 16.83
CA SER A 63 -1.90 17.82 17.95
C SER A 63 -0.63 16.95 17.87
N TRP A 64 -0.29 16.46 16.66
CA TRP A 64 0.80 15.52 16.42
C TRP A 64 0.69 14.22 17.23
N PHE A 65 -0.53 13.87 17.64
CA PHE A 65 -0.80 12.77 18.57
C PHE A 65 0.05 12.87 19.84
N LEU A 66 0.26 14.10 20.32
CA LEU A 66 0.92 14.43 21.58
C LEU A 66 -0.10 14.94 22.60
N GLY A 67 -0.84 15.99 22.24
CA GLY A 67 -1.80 16.67 23.09
C GLY A 67 -1.64 18.20 23.00
N GLU A 68 -2.09 18.95 23.98
CA GLU A 68 -2.23 20.41 23.88
C GLU A 68 -1.50 21.09 25.04
N GLU A 69 -0.85 22.23 24.77
CA GLU A 69 -0.23 23.09 25.79
C GLU A 69 0.75 22.33 26.72
N GLY A 70 1.47 21.35 26.17
CA GLY A 70 2.42 20.51 26.91
C GLY A 70 1.77 19.38 27.73
N ASP A 71 0.45 19.25 27.77
CA ASP A 71 -0.23 18.05 28.29
C ASP A 71 -0.23 16.94 27.23
N PHE A 72 0.72 16.01 27.35
CA PHE A 72 0.95 14.94 26.37
C PHE A 72 -0.01 13.74 26.54
N PHE A 73 -1.31 14.00 26.64
CA PHE A 73 -2.33 12.99 26.96
C PHE A 73 -2.46 11.86 25.93
N TRP A 74 -2.08 12.09 24.66
CA TRP A 74 -2.18 11.06 23.61
C TRP A 74 -1.23 9.89 23.85
N ILE A 75 -0.12 10.09 24.56
CA ILE A 75 0.82 9.03 24.95
C ILE A 75 0.11 7.92 25.72
N ASN A 76 -0.72 8.29 26.69
CA ASN A 76 -1.47 7.33 27.49
C ASN A 76 -2.70 6.81 26.74
N ALA A 77 -3.39 7.66 25.99
CA ALA A 77 -4.57 7.27 25.24
C ALA A 77 -4.26 6.21 24.16
N ILE A 78 -3.23 6.42 23.34
CA ILE A 78 -2.84 5.45 22.29
C ILE A 78 -2.36 4.15 22.90
N LYS A 79 -1.60 4.17 23.99
CA LYS A 79 -1.23 2.96 24.73
C LYS A 79 -2.46 2.15 25.16
N GLN A 80 -3.49 2.81 25.70
CA GLN A 80 -4.72 2.14 26.10
C GLN A 80 -5.53 1.62 24.90
N ILE A 81 -5.61 2.38 23.80
CA ILE A 81 -6.25 1.95 22.55
C ILE A 81 -5.56 0.69 22.01
N ILE A 82 -4.23 0.69 21.89
CA ILE A 82 -3.47 -0.47 21.40
C ILE A 82 -3.66 -1.66 22.34
N THR A 83 -3.57 -1.48 23.65
CA THR A 83 -3.77 -2.56 24.64
C THR A 83 -5.16 -3.18 24.51
N LYS A 84 -6.19 -2.34 24.39
CA LYS A 84 -7.57 -2.77 24.18
C LYS A 84 -7.71 -3.56 22.88
N LEU A 85 -7.13 -3.08 21.78
CA LEU A 85 -7.22 -3.74 20.48
C LEU A 85 -6.49 -5.08 20.45
N LYS A 86 -5.31 -5.18 21.07
CA LYS A 86 -4.59 -6.45 21.20
C LYS A 86 -5.47 -7.52 21.87
N TYR A 87 -6.15 -7.14 22.95
CA TYR A 87 -7.09 -8.02 23.66
C TYR A 87 -8.31 -8.37 22.80
N GLU A 88 -9.01 -7.37 22.24
CA GLU A 88 -10.24 -7.58 21.45
C GLU A 88 -10.00 -8.38 20.17
N CYS A 89 -8.85 -8.20 19.53
CA CYS A 89 -8.45 -8.92 18.33
C CYS A 89 -7.69 -10.21 18.64
N ASN A 90 -7.32 -10.50 19.90
CA ASN A 90 -6.42 -11.62 20.23
C ASN A 90 -5.18 -11.65 19.31
N SER A 91 -4.52 -10.49 19.19
CA SER A 91 -3.40 -10.29 18.26
C SER A 91 -2.33 -9.42 18.92
N GLU A 92 -1.14 -9.98 19.08
CA GLU A 92 0.02 -9.23 19.59
C GLU A 92 0.73 -8.43 18.50
N GLN A 93 0.39 -8.70 17.25
CA GLN A 93 1.04 -8.13 16.09
C GLN A 93 0.41 -6.79 15.72
N VAL A 94 1.10 -5.72 16.07
CA VAL A 94 0.68 -4.35 15.76
C VAL A 94 1.65 -3.71 14.79
N PHE A 95 1.11 -2.98 13.83
CA PHE A 95 1.84 -2.15 12.90
C PHE A 95 1.36 -0.70 13.02
N CYS A 96 2.26 0.24 12.82
CA CYS A 96 1.93 1.66 12.75
C CYS A 96 2.27 2.22 11.37
N TRP A 97 1.38 3.02 10.81
CA TRP A 97 1.55 3.67 9.51
C TRP A 97 1.21 5.14 9.62
N GLY A 98 2.03 6.00 9.00
CA GLY A 98 1.70 7.40 8.86
C GLY A 98 2.64 8.15 7.93
N SER A 99 2.20 9.34 7.50
CA SER A 99 3.00 10.26 6.70
C SER A 99 3.02 11.64 7.34
N SER A 100 4.12 12.39 7.20
CA SER A 100 4.21 13.75 7.75
C SER A 100 3.91 13.72 9.25
N MET A 101 2.92 14.46 9.75
CA MET A 101 2.46 14.42 11.15
C MET A 101 2.17 12.99 11.62
N GLY A 102 1.49 12.20 10.79
CA GLY A 102 1.21 10.80 11.11
C GLY A 102 2.48 9.95 11.13
N GLY A 103 3.51 10.31 10.36
CA GLY A 103 4.80 9.63 10.37
C GLY A 103 5.55 9.84 11.67
N TYR A 104 5.52 11.07 12.22
CA TYR A 104 6.02 11.35 13.58
C TYR A 104 5.31 10.48 14.62
N ALA A 105 3.97 10.45 14.59
CA ALA A 105 3.17 9.66 15.51
C ALA A 105 3.42 8.15 15.37
N ALA A 106 3.53 7.64 14.14
CA ALA A 106 3.81 6.24 13.88
C ALA A 106 5.15 5.80 14.50
N ILE A 107 6.19 6.63 14.40
CA ILE A 107 7.48 6.36 15.02
C ILE A 107 7.38 6.42 16.54
N LEU A 108 6.84 7.51 17.09
CA LEU A 108 6.76 7.74 18.53
C LEU A 108 5.98 6.61 19.22
N HIS A 109 4.76 6.37 18.77
CA HIS A 109 3.87 5.39 19.39
C HIS A 109 4.27 3.96 19.04
N GLY A 110 4.87 3.73 17.87
CA GLY A 110 5.45 2.44 17.53
C GLY A 110 6.58 2.05 18.48
N TYR A 111 7.49 2.98 18.77
CA TYR A 111 8.56 2.80 19.75
C TYR A 111 8.02 2.57 21.16
N LEU A 112 7.16 3.49 21.67
CA LEU A 112 6.67 3.44 23.05
C LEU A 112 5.82 2.20 23.36
N ASN A 113 5.20 1.59 22.34
CA ASN A 113 4.35 0.42 22.50
C ASN A 113 4.99 -0.89 21.98
N ASN A 114 6.28 -0.88 21.61
CA ASN A 114 7.02 -2.03 21.08
C ASN A 114 6.23 -2.78 19.99
N VAL A 115 5.74 -2.03 19.00
CA VAL A 115 4.99 -2.62 17.89
C VAL A 115 5.93 -3.44 16.99
N ALA A 116 5.38 -4.28 16.12
CA ALA A 116 6.19 -5.14 15.27
C ALA A 116 6.95 -4.34 14.19
N ALA A 117 6.27 -3.40 13.53
CA ALA A 117 6.91 -2.48 12.60
C ALA A 117 6.19 -1.14 12.47
N VAL A 118 6.94 -0.15 12.01
CA VAL A 118 6.49 1.20 11.71
C VAL A 118 6.78 1.49 10.25
N TYR A 119 5.81 2.04 9.52
CA TYR A 119 6.04 2.72 8.26
C TYR A 119 5.84 4.22 8.45
N ALA A 120 6.88 4.99 8.17
CA ALA A 120 6.88 6.44 8.33
C ALA A 120 7.36 7.11 7.03
N ASN A 121 6.43 7.76 6.33
CA ASN A 121 6.71 8.49 5.10
C ASN A 121 6.94 9.98 5.38
N VAL A 122 8.06 10.52 4.94
CA VAL A 122 8.48 11.92 5.16
C VAL A 122 8.10 12.42 6.58
N PRO A 123 8.54 11.75 7.65
CA PRO A 123 8.15 12.15 9.01
C PRO A 123 8.81 13.46 9.44
N GLN A 124 8.11 14.35 10.16
CA GLN A 124 8.76 15.42 10.92
C GLN A 124 9.34 14.84 12.21
N THR A 125 10.60 14.43 12.21
CA THR A 125 11.26 13.87 13.39
C THR A 125 11.65 14.92 14.44
N LYS A 126 11.69 16.20 14.04
CA LYS A 126 11.91 17.38 14.87
C LYS A 126 10.82 18.43 14.61
N LEU A 127 10.04 18.77 15.62
CA LEU A 127 8.81 19.58 15.49
C LEU A 127 9.05 21.09 15.51
N LEU A 128 9.98 21.61 16.31
CA LEU A 128 10.35 23.02 16.37
C LEU A 128 11.82 23.22 16.00
N GLY A 129 12.16 24.43 15.59
CA GLY A 129 13.55 24.78 15.26
C GLY A 129 14.09 24.10 14.00
N SER A 130 13.22 23.85 13.02
CA SER A 130 13.59 23.45 11.65
C SER A 130 13.11 24.50 10.65
N THR A 131 13.84 24.66 9.56
CA THR A 131 13.56 25.59 8.46
C THR A 131 12.18 25.33 7.87
N TYR A 132 11.80 24.05 7.71
CA TYR A 132 10.47 23.64 7.23
C TYR A 132 9.33 24.23 8.07
N ILE A 133 9.48 24.20 9.39
CA ILE A 133 8.47 24.69 10.33
C ILE A 133 8.49 26.22 10.37
N LEU A 134 9.67 26.84 10.38
CA LEU A 134 9.82 28.30 10.40
C LEU A 134 9.15 29.00 9.20
N HIS A 135 9.15 28.35 8.03
CA HIS A 135 8.55 28.90 6.80
C HIS A 135 7.06 28.56 6.63
N ASN A 136 6.48 27.74 7.52
CA ASN A 136 5.06 27.43 7.53
C ASN A 136 4.42 27.97 8.81
N LYS A 137 4.01 29.24 8.77
CA LYS A 137 3.50 29.98 9.95
C LYS A 137 2.36 29.25 10.67
N ASN A 138 1.40 28.70 9.92
CA ASN A 138 0.27 28.00 10.52
C ASN A 138 0.73 26.74 11.28
N MET A 139 1.60 25.94 10.66
CA MET A 139 2.14 24.74 11.32
C MET A 139 3.03 25.10 12.52
N LYS A 140 3.80 26.19 12.43
CA LYS A 140 4.59 26.70 13.55
C LYS A 140 3.69 27.02 14.76
N SER A 141 2.64 27.81 14.57
CA SER A 141 1.70 28.15 15.65
C SER A 141 1.08 26.90 16.28
N CYS A 142 0.78 25.89 15.47
CA CYS A 142 0.20 24.64 15.97
C CYS A 142 1.20 23.83 16.80
N LEU A 143 2.45 23.75 16.38
CA LEU A 143 3.49 23.04 17.13
C LEU A 143 3.93 23.80 18.39
N GLU A 144 3.95 25.14 18.34
CA GLU A 144 4.12 25.98 19.53
C GLU A 144 2.96 25.77 20.51
N TYR A 145 1.72 25.66 20.02
CA TYR A 145 0.57 25.32 20.87
C TYR A 145 0.71 23.94 21.52
N VAL A 146 1.05 22.90 20.74
CA VAL A 146 1.22 21.52 21.23
C VAL A 146 2.32 21.42 22.29
N LEU A 147 3.46 22.06 22.06
CA LEU A 147 4.62 21.98 22.93
C LEU A 147 4.68 23.12 23.98
N ASN A 148 3.67 23.99 24.02
CA ASN A 148 3.69 25.22 24.82
C ASN A 148 4.96 26.07 24.59
N GLY A 149 5.42 26.13 23.34
CA GLY A 149 6.66 26.80 22.92
C GLY A 149 7.96 26.16 23.43
N ASP A 150 7.90 25.03 24.14
CA ASP A 150 9.07 24.41 24.75
C ASP A 150 9.89 23.58 23.75
N GLU A 151 10.88 24.21 23.12
CA GLU A 151 11.86 23.52 22.28
C GLU A 151 12.74 22.50 23.05
N SER A 152 12.81 22.60 24.38
CA SER A 152 13.56 21.68 25.22
C SER A 152 12.80 20.38 25.51
N SER A 153 11.48 20.36 25.28
CA SER A 153 10.64 19.18 25.42
C SER A 153 11.27 17.99 24.70
N LYS A 154 11.27 16.83 25.37
CA LYS A 154 11.77 15.59 24.76
C LYS A 154 10.93 15.17 23.55
N TYR A 155 9.67 15.57 23.47
CA TYR A 155 8.79 15.28 22.33
C TYR A 155 8.97 16.27 21.18
N ASN A 156 9.83 17.29 21.32
CA ASN A 156 10.20 18.13 20.20
C ASN A 156 11.07 17.37 19.18
N ASP A 157 11.84 16.36 19.62
CA ASP A 157 12.82 15.67 18.79
C ASP A 157 12.83 14.17 19.13
N LEU A 158 12.48 13.32 18.17
CA LEU A 158 12.37 11.87 18.38
C LEU A 158 13.67 11.22 18.88
N THR A 159 14.84 11.80 18.60
CA THR A 159 16.14 11.33 19.14
C THR A 159 16.25 11.50 20.66
N ARG A 160 15.41 12.36 21.26
CA ARG A 160 15.32 12.57 22.71
C ARG A 160 14.40 11.56 23.40
N VAL A 161 13.52 10.90 22.65
CA VAL A 161 12.63 9.84 23.18
C VAL A 161 13.22 8.45 22.94
N ILE A 162 13.69 8.20 21.72
CA ILE A 162 14.21 6.90 21.30
C ILE A 162 15.64 6.80 21.80
N LYS A 163 15.91 6.11 22.90
CA LYS A 163 17.26 6.06 23.51
C LYS A 163 17.99 4.73 23.33
N THR A 164 17.24 3.67 23.10
CA THR A 164 17.76 2.31 22.96
C THR A 164 17.08 1.62 21.79
N ALA A 165 17.75 0.66 21.17
CA ALA A 165 17.11 -0.16 20.15
C ALA A 165 15.97 -1.00 20.75
N THR A 166 14.94 -1.23 19.95
CA THR A 166 13.86 -2.20 20.21
C THR A 166 13.80 -3.22 19.07
N ASP A 167 12.95 -4.23 19.21
CA ASP A 167 12.68 -5.18 18.12
C ASP A 167 11.79 -4.62 17.00
N THR A 168 11.22 -3.43 17.19
CA THR A 168 10.39 -2.78 16.17
C THR A 168 11.19 -2.48 14.91
N VAL A 169 10.72 -2.91 13.75
CA VAL A 169 11.36 -2.57 12.47
C VAL A 169 10.86 -1.22 11.97
N PHE A 170 11.78 -0.27 11.76
CA PHE A 170 11.43 1.07 11.27
C PHE A 170 11.63 1.15 9.76
N ILE A 171 10.55 1.27 9.02
CA ILE A 171 10.54 1.43 7.56
C ILE A 171 10.32 2.91 7.27
N ILE A 172 11.39 3.62 6.93
CA ILE A 172 11.39 5.08 6.84
C ILE A 172 11.66 5.48 5.40
N THR A 173 10.86 6.40 4.87
CA THR A 173 11.01 6.88 3.50
C THR A 173 11.09 8.41 3.45
N PHE A 174 11.96 8.94 2.60
CA PHE A 174 12.15 10.39 2.41
C PHE A 174 12.26 10.77 0.93
N ASN A 175 11.90 12.02 0.63
CA ASN A 175 12.15 12.65 -0.66
C ASN A 175 13.40 13.56 -0.55
N GLN A 176 14.45 13.22 -1.27
CA GLN A 176 15.77 13.86 -1.18
C GLN A 176 15.75 15.35 -1.51
N LEU A 177 14.99 15.72 -2.55
CA LEU A 177 14.97 17.08 -3.11
C LEU A 177 13.82 17.91 -2.56
N GLU A 178 13.14 17.44 -1.50
CA GLU A 178 12.10 18.20 -0.85
C GLU A 178 12.64 19.53 -0.34
N GLY A 179 11.88 20.61 -0.56
CA GLY A 179 12.30 21.96 -0.22
C GLY A 179 12.53 22.19 1.27
N LEU A 180 13.02 23.39 1.61
CA LEU A 180 13.19 23.85 2.99
C LEU A 180 14.10 22.94 3.85
N ASN A 181 15.11 22.33 3.23
CA ASN A 181 16.07 21.45 3.92
C ASN A 181 15.39 20.30 4.66
N TYR A 182 14.23 19.82 4.18
CA TYR A 182 13.42 18.86 4.91
C TYR A 182 14.21 17.59 5.24
N PHE A 183 14.78 16.94 4.21
CA PHE A 183 15.51 15.69 4.43
C PHE A 183 16.78 15.87 5.27
N SER A 184 17.48 17.00 5.13
CA SER A 184 18.69 17.26 5.91
C SER A 184 18.41 17.57 7.37
N GLU A 185 17.26 18.17 7.71
CA GLU A 185 16.91 18.52 9.09
C GLU A 185 16.04 17.46 9.79
N GLN A 186 15.16 16.79 9.04
CA GLN A 186 14.23 15.76 9.56
C GLN A 186 14.77 14.35 9.37
N GLY A 187 15.50 14.09 8.27
CA GLY A 187 16.02 12.78 7.94
C GLY A 187 17.36 12.50 8.60
N PHE A 188 18.41 13.22 8.19
CA PHE A 188 19.78 12.86 8.55
C PHE A 188 20.07 12.76 10.05
N PRO A 189 19.67 13.72 10.91
CA PRO A 189 19.96 13.63 12.35
C PRO A 189 19.30 12.40 12.97
N PHE A 190 18.05 12.13 12.59
CA PHE A 190 17.30 11.00 13.09
C PHE A 190 17.85 9.66 12.61
N LEU A 191 18.17 9.54 11.31
CA LEU A 191 18.76 8.32 10.74
C LEU A 191 20.14 8.02 11.32
N ARG A 192 20.98 9.05 11.52
CA ARG A 192 22.27 8.90 12.22
C ARG A 192 22.08 8.38 13.63
N HIS A 193 21.09 8.91 14.34
CA HIS A 193 20.76 8.49 15.70
C HIS A 193 20.29 7.02 15.75
N LEU A 194 19.34 6.63 14.90
CA LEU A 194 18.87 5.24 14.79
C LEU A 194 20.01 4.26 14.49
N HIS A 195 20.89 4.63 13.55
CA HIS A 195 22.08 3.85 13.24
C HIS A 195 23.01 3.72 14.46
N GLY A 196 23.25 4.82 15.19
CA GLY A 196 24.11 4.85 16.37
C GLY A 196 23.64 3.92 17.50
N ILE A 197 22.32 3.80 17.71
CA ILE A 197 21.74 2.88 18.70
C ILE A 197 21.49 1.47 18.14
N ARG A 198 21.82 1.21 16.87
CA ARG A 198 21.59 -0.06 16.15
C ARG A 198 20.11 -0.46 16.07
N GLN A 199 19.21 0.51 15.88
CA GLN A 199 17.79 0.23 15.63
C GLN A 199 17.62 -0.49 14.28
N LYS A 200 16.79 -1.54 14.23
CA LYS A 200 16.40 -2.21 12.98
C LYS A 200 15.66 -1.22 12.09
N MET A 201 16.20 -0.93 10.91
CA MET A 201 15.55 -0.02 9.96
C MET A 201 15.73 -0.42 8.50
N TYR A 202 14.69 -0.15 7.70
CA TYR A 202 14.76 -0.02 6.25
C TYR A 202 14.66 1.47 5.90
N LEU A 203 15.53 1.94 5.01
CA LEU A 203 15.54 3.32 4.54
C LEU A 203 15.39 3.34 3.02
N GLU A 204 14.46 4.16 2.53
CA GLU A 204 14.38 4.53 1.11
C GLU A 204 14.38 6.04 0.95
N VAL A 205 15.20 6.51 0.02
CA VAL A 205 15.30 7.92 -0.32
C VAL A 205 15.07 8.06 -1.82
N ARG A 206 14.04 8.80 -2.23
CA ARG A 206 13.74 9.06 -3.65
C ARG A 206 14.20 10.46 -4.06
N PRO A 207 14.72 10.67 -5.27
CA PRO A 207 15.11 11.99 -5.77
C PRO A 207 13.89 12.83 -6.21
N ASN A 208 12.88 12.93 -5.36
CA ASN A 208 11.66 13.73 -5.59
C ASN A 208 11.73 15.04 -4.79
N ASN A 209 11.10 16.09 -5.31
CA ASN A 209 10.99 17.41 -4.69
C ASN A 209 9.63 17.68 -4.04
N GLN A 210 8.67 16.79 -4.20
CA GLN A 210 7.34 16.92 -3.61
C GLN A 210 7.28 16.33 -2.20
N HIS A 211 6.52 16.96 -1.30
CA HIS A 211 6.11 16.39 -0.02
C HIS A 211 5.00 15.33 -0.25
N ALA A 212 5.38 14.22 -0.89
CA ALA A 212 4.46 13.20 -1.38
C ALA A 212 4.64 11.85 -0.68
N VAL A 213 3.58 11.04 -0.71
CA VAL A 213 3.59 9.65 -0.25
C VAL A 213 4.32 8.76 -1.25
N ILE A 214 5.36 8.07 -0.77
CA ILE A 214 6.22 7.18 -1.56
C ILE A 214 5.57 5.82 -1.79
N TYR A 215 4.97 5.26 -0.74
CA TYR A 215 4.18 4.03 -0.77
C TYR A 215 2.82 4.26 -0.14
N ASN A 216 1.78 3.82 -0.81
CA ASN A 216 0.45 3.76 -0.23
C ASN A 216 0.38 2.68 0.87
N ILE A 217 -0.75 2.59 1.57
CA ILE A 217 -0.92 1.66 2.70
C ILE A 217 -0.73 0.21 2.24
N SER A 218 -1.32 -0.21 1.11
CA SER A 218 -1.20 -1.57 0.59
C SER A 218 0.25 -1.95 0.29
N GLU A 219 0.99 -1.06 -0.37
CA GLU A 219 2.41 -1.28 -0.66
C GLU A 219 3.25 -1.33 0.62
N SER A 220 2.91 -0.52 1.62
CA SER A 220 3.58 -0.51 2.92
C SER A 220 3.37 -1.83 3.68
N LEU A 221 2.21 -2.47 3.53
CA LEU A 221 1.95 -3.79 4.10
C LEU A 221 2.87 -4.87 3.52
N GLU A 222 3.22 -4.80 2.24
CA GLU A 222 4.20 -5.71 1.64
C GLU A 222 5.60 -5.49 2.21
N LEU A 223 5.97 -4.25 2.53
CA LEU A 223 7.22 -3.96 3.24
C LEU A 223 7.19 -4.51 4.67
N PHE A 224 6.07 -4.43 5.38
CA PHE A 224 5.93 -5.08 6.69
C PHE A 224 6.15 -6.59 6.57
N LYS A 225 5.48 -7.26 5.63
CA LYS A 225 5.67 -8.70 5.39
C LYS A 225 7.12 -9.06 5.07
N LYS A 226 7.80 -8.23 4.30
CA LYS A 226 9.18 -8.47 3.87
C LYS A 226 10.20 -8.32 5.00
N TYR A 227 10.04 -7.30 5.84
CA TYR A 227 11.08 -6.91 6.81
C TYR A 227 10.76 -7.30 8.24
N THR A 228 9.56 -7.79 8.50
CA THR A 228 9.28 -8.48 9.75
C THR A 228 9.34 -9.97 9.52
N ASP A 229 9.86 -10.74 10.48
CA ASP A 229 9.82 -12.21 10.47
C ASP A 229 8.39 -12.77 10.59
N ILE A 230 7.40 -11.92 10.32
CA ILE A 230 6.02 -12.27 10.45
C ILE A 230 5.61 -12.89 9.14
N HIS A 231 5.46 -14.20 9.20
CA HIS A 231 4.47 -14.88 8.39
C HIS A 231 3.11 -14.32 8.78
N ILE A 232 2.71 -13.19 8.17
CA ILE A 232 1.29 -13.00 7.88
C ILE A 232 0.96 -14.28 7.15
N LYS A 233 0.17 -15.14 7.79
CA LYS A 233 -0.40 -16.30 7.11
C LYS A 233 -1.28 -15.69 6.03
N ASN A 234 -0.67 -15.35 4.90
CA ASN A 234 -1.37 -15.26 3.65
C ASN A 234 -2.15 -16.56 3.62
N THR A 235 -3.42 -16.46 3.34
CA THR A 235 -4.32 -17.55 2.99
C THR A 235 -3.85 -18.28 1.71
N GLU A 236 -2.54 -18.47 1.52
CA GLU A 236 -1.93 -19.55 0.76
C GLU A 236 -2.04 -20.91 1.48
N LYS A 237 -2.53 -20.91 2.74
CA LYS A 237 -2.79 -22.14 3.50
C LYS A 237 -4.09 -22.88 3.14
N ASN A 238 -4.61 -22.70 1.93
CA ASN A 238 -5.64 -23.58 1.35
C ASN A 238 -5.16 -24.39 0.12
N ASN A 239 -3.90 -24.28 -0.32
CA ASN A 239 -3.43 -25.02 -1.50
C ASN A 239 -2.33 -26.07 -1.23
N LYS A 240 -1.88 -26.26 0.02
CA LYS A 240 -0.91 -27.33 0.34
C LYS A 240 -1.42 -28.42 1.27
N ASP A 241 -2.53 -28.19 1.98
CA ASP A 241 -3.14 -29.21 2.85
C ASP A 241 -4.30 -30.00 2.17
N PHE A 242 -4.54 -29.80 0.86
CA PHE A 242 -5.59 -30.51 0.09
C PHE A 242 -5.10 -31.78 -0.65
N ILE A 243 -3.86 -32.24 -0.44
CA ILE A 243 -3.31 -33.46 -1.05
C ILE A 243 -3.36 -34.68 -0.10
N HIS A 244 -4.02 -34.58 1.06
CA HIS A 244 -4.41 -35.76 1.83
C HIS A 244 -5.82 -35.66 2.41
N LEU A 245 -6.81 -35.78 1.52
CA LEU A 245 -8.10 -36.37 1.88
C LEU A 245 -8.25 -37.67 1.08
N THR A 246 -7.71 -38.74 1.67
CA THR A 246 -8.09 -40.12 1.38
C THR A 246 -9.60 -40.30 1.51
N GLU A 247 -10.19 -40.85 0.45
CA GLU A 247 -11.40 -41.70 0.44
C GLU A 247 -12.26 -41.65 1.71
N LYS A 248 -13.25 -40.75 1.75
CA LYS A 248 -14.48 -41.01 2.50
C LYS A 248 -15.68 -40.43 1.77
N LYS A 249 -16.57 -41.34 1.37
CA LYS A 249 -17.87 -41.12 0.75
C LYS A 249 -18.58 -39.89 1.33
N ILE A 250 -18.79 -38.87 0.50
CA ILE A 250 -19.89 -37.93 0.68
C ILE A 250 -20.98 -38.35 -0.29
N ASN A 251 -22.05 -38.88 0.28
CA ASN A 251 -23.25 -39.30 -0.38
C ASN A 251 -24.35 -38.34 0.06
N THR A 252 -24.64 -37.31 -0.73
CA THR A 252 -25.99 -36.77 -0.94
C THR A 252 -25.96 -35.76 -2.08
N LYS A 253 -27.02 -35.83 -2.86
CA LYS A 253 -27.25 -35.25 -4.18
C LYS A 253 -28.17 -34.04 -3.99
N GLY A 254 -27.71 -32.86 -4.39
CA GLY A 254 -28.51 -31.63 -4.43
C GLY A 254 -27.79 -30.44 -3.81
N GLU A 255 -27.53 -29.42 -4.64
CA GLU A 255 -27.14 -28.05 -4.25
C GLU A 255 -25.65 -27.78 -3.94
N PHE A 256 -24.80 -27.94 -4.96
CA PHE A 256 -23.53 -27.19 -5.07
C PHE A 256 -23.29 -26.74 -6.54
N GLU A 257 -24.34 -26.21 -7.17
CA GLU A 257 -24.32 -25.66 -8.54
C GLU A 257 -23.69 -24.26 -8.66
N GLU A 258 -22.94 -23.77 -7.66
CA GLU A 258 -22.17 -22.53 -7.81
C GLU A 258 -20.71 -22.77 -7.40
N ILE A 259 -20.03 -23.60 -8.19
CA ILE A 259 -18.60 -23.85 -8.04
C ILE A 259 -17.85 -22.53 -8.26
N ILE A 260 -17.25 -22.07 -7.17
CA ILE A 260 -16.33 -20.93 -7.04
C ILE A 260 -15.44 -20.81 -8.28
N ASN A 261 -15.60 -19.70 -9.00
CA ASN A 261 -14.62 -19.24 -9.99
C ASN A 261 -13.26 -19.10 -9.29
N PHE A 262 -12.27 -19.89 -9.69
CA PHE A 262 -10.90 -19.69 -9.24
C PHE A 262 -10.35 -18.45 -9.95
N ILE A 263 -10.06 -17.40 -9.19
CA ILE A 263 -9.59 -16.10 -9.70
C ILE A 263 -8.14 -15.90 -9.28
N LYS A 264 -7.24 -15.72 -10.26
CA LYS A 264 -5.87 -15.27 -10.01
C LYS A 264 -5.67 -13.89 -10.64
N GLN A 265 -5.39 -12.89 -9.81
CA GLN A 265 -5.17 -11.51 -10.25
C GLN A 265 -3.68 -11.17 -10.24
N PHE A 266 -3.24 -10.45 -11.26
CA PHE A 266 -1.90 -9.89 -11.37
C PHE A 266 -2.03 -8.40 -11.73
N GLU A 267 -1.36 -7.55 -10.96
CA GLU A 267 -1.33 -6.11 -11.18
C GLU A 267 0.10 -5.69 -11.54
N LEU A 268 0.27 -5.13 -12.73
CA LEU A 268 1.53 -4.54 -13.18
C LEU A 268 1.40 -3.02 -13.06
N ASN A 269 1.75 -2.50 -11.88
CA ASN A 269 1.84 -1.06 -11.60
C ASN A 269 3.22 -0.56 -12.00
N SER A 270 3.35 -0.02 -13.21
CA SER A 270 4.61 0.57 -13.66
C SER A 270 4.35 1.64 -14.71
N HIS A 271 4.89 2.85 -14.50
CA HIS A 271 4.96 3.90 -15.51
C HIS A 271 5.99 3.49 -16.58
N VAL A 272 5.58 2.60 -17.48
CA VAL A 272 6.44 2.14 -18.58
C VAL A 272 6.16 3.00 -19.78
N ASN A 273 7.19 3.75 -20.22
CA ASN A 273 7.19 4.38 -21.52
C ASN A 273 7.31 3.28 -22.58
N LEU A 274 6.22 3.03 -23.29
CA LEU A 274 6.18 2.06 -24.38
C LEU A 274 7.03 2.60 -25.54
N LYS A 275 7.95 1.77 -26.03
CA LYS A 275 8.78 2.05 -27.20
C LYS A 275 8.26 1.23 -28.39
N THR A 276 8.99 1.29 -29.50
CA THR A 276 8.77 0.43 -30.68
C THR A 276 9.05 -1.04 -30.43
N ASN A 277 9.75 -1.40 -29.37
CA ASN A 277 9.92 -2.80 -28.99
C ASN A 277 8.77 -3.24 -28.07
N ILE A 278 8.42 -4.52 -28.12
CA ILE A 278 7.40 -5.09 -27.24
C ILE A 278 7.97 -5.21 -25.82
N CYS A 279 7.27 -4.63 -24.86
CA CYS A 279 7.50 -4.84 -23.44
C CYS A 279 6.70 -6.07 -23.00
N TRP A 280 7.38 -7.19 -22.81
CA TRP A 280 6.78 -8.45 -22.35
C TRP A 280 6.69 -8.51 -20.83
N SER A 281 5.60 -9.06 -20.31
CA SER A 281 5.51 -9.54 -18.93
C SER A 281 6.37 -10.79 -18.75
N GLU A 282 6.62 -11.15 -17.49
CA GLU A 282 7.07 -12.49 -17.13
C GLU A 282 6.05 -13.56 -17.58
N TRP A 283 6.53 -14.80 -17.71
CA TRP A 283 5.68 -15.94 -17.99
C TRP A 283 4.77 -16.29 -16.81
N ILE A 284 3.49 -16.48 -17.11
CA ILE A 284 2.46 -16.88 -16.15
C ILE A 284 2.15 -18.35 -16.38
N SER A 285 2.53 -19.21 -15.42
CA SER A 285 2.18 -20.64 -15.48
C SER A 285 0.69 -20.86 -15.21
N LEU A 286 0.08 -21.72 -16.04
CA LEU A 286 -1.32 -22.16 -16.00
C LEU A 286 -1.46 -23.63 -15.56
N GLU A 287 -0.35 -24.34 -15.41
CA GLU A 287 -0.34 -25.77 -15.07
C GLU A 287 -1.08 -26.06 -13.76
N GLY A 288 -1.96 -27.06 -13.78
CA GLY A 288 -2.70 -27.53 -12.61
C GLY A 288 -3.94 -26.72 -12.23
N PHE A 289 -4.22 -25.59 -12.91
CA PHE A 289 -5.33 -24.71 -12.54
C PHE A 289 -6.55 -24.80 -13.46
N GLY A 290 -6.39 -25.29 -14.70
CA GLY A 290 -7.48 -25.46 -15.66
C GLY A 290 -8.18 -24.16 -16.05
N PHE A 291 -7.44 -23.05 -16.10
CA PHE A 291 -7.96 -21.76 -16.56
C PHE A 291 -8.33 -21.84 -18.04
N ASN A 292 -9.51 -21.33 -18.40
CA ASN A 292 -10.00 -21.31 -19.78
C ASN A 292 -10.36 -19.90 -20.26
N LYS A 293 -10.28 -18.89 -19.39
CA LYS A 293 -10.50 -17.49 -19.76
C LYS A 293 -9.51 -16.55 -19.11
N LEU A 294 -9.19 -15.49 -19.83
CA LEU A 294 -8.33 -14.40 -19.44
C LEU A 294 -9.14 -13.09 -19.54
N LYS A 295 -9.28 -12.36 -18.44
CA LYS A 295 -9.75 -10.98 -18.42
C LYS A 295 -8.59 -10.02 -18.27
N LEU A 296 -8.56 -9.00 -19.11
CA LEU A 296 -7.46 -8.04 -19.19
C LEU A 296 -8.02 -6.62 -19.16
N LEU A 297 -7.70 -5.86 -18.12
CA LEU A 297 -8.01 -4.43 -18.03
C LEU A 297 -6.72 -3.64 -18.25
N ILE A 298 -6.71 -2.85 -19.33
CA ILE A 298 -5.56 -2.05 -19.74
C ILE A 298 -5.92 -0.58 -19.63
N LYS A 299 -5.08 0.21 -18.96
CA LYS A 299 -5.18 1.67 -18.88
C LYS A 299 -3.92 2.35 -19.37
N LEU A 300 -4.06 3.13 -20.43
CA LEU A 300 -2.98 3.87 -21.10
C LEU A 300 -3.25 5.37 -21.05
N THR A 301 -2.19 6.17 -21.05
CA THR A 301 -2.25 7.60 -21.38
C THR A 301 -1.20 7.96 -22.42
N THR A 302 -1.49 8.90 -23.31
CA THR A 302 -0.51 9.46 -24.25
C THR A 302 -0.09 10.86 -23.85
N SER A 303 1.09 11.27 -24.28
CA SER A 303 1.64 12.61 -24.02
C SER A 303 1.40 13.60 -25.19
N GLY A 304 0.33 13.43 -25.98
CA GLY A 304 0.07 14.29 -27.15
C GLY A 304 -1.38 14.25 -27.67
N THR A 305 -1.70 15.07 -28.68
CA THR A 305 -3.05 15.22 -29.29
C THR A 305 -3.37 14.16 -30.36
N HIS A 306 -2.48 13.18 -30.55
CA HIS A 306 -2.69 12.11 -31.49
C HIS A 306 -3.45 10.97 -30.81
N GLN A 307 -4.18 10.18 -31.62
CA GLN A 307 -4.80 8.94 -31.17
C GLN A 307 -3.79 8.09 -30.40
N ILE A 308 -4.27 7.23 -29.49
CA ILE A 308 -3.46 6.25 -28.79
C ILE A 308 -3.49 4.93 -29.55
N PRO A 309 -2.67 4.67 -30.59
CA PRO A 309 -2.52 3.32 -31.08
C PRO A 309 -1.47 2.63 -30.21
N ALA A 310 -1.94 1.80 -29.29
CA ALA A 310 -1.07 0.81 -28.66
C ALA A 310 -1.49 -0.57 -29.16
N LEU A 311 -0.50 -1.45 -29.28
CA LEU A 311 -0.71 -2.84 -29.59
C LEU A 311 -0.53 -3.63 -28.31
N PHE A 312 -1.42 -4.59 -28.07
CA PHE A 312 -1.13 -5.67 -27.14
C PHE A 312 -1.15 -7.01 -27.85
N THR A 313 -0.29 -7.89 -27.37
CA THR A 313 -0.11 -9.25 -27.86
C THR A 313 -0.15 -10.20 -26.68
N ILE A 314 -0.59 -11.43 -26.93
CA ILE A 314 -0.56 -12.51 -25.96
C ILE A 314 0.16 -13.68 -26.60
N ASP A 315 1.20 -14.14 -25.93
CA ASP A 315 1.96 -15.32 -26.32
C ASP A 315 1.48 -16.49 -25.46
N PHE A 316 0.83 -17.46 -26.10
CA PHE A 316 0.34 -18.69 -25.49
C PHE A 316 1.37 -19.82 -25.58
N ASP A 317 2.66 -19.49 -25.58
CA ASP A 317 3.79 -20.43 -25.65
C ASP A 317 3.80 -21.23 -26.96
N GLY A 318 3.65 -20.50 -28.07
CA GLY A 318 3.64 -21.07 -29.42
C GLY A 318 2.30 -21.65 -29.88
N ILE A 319 1.27 -21.60 -29.04
CA ILE A 319 -0.09 -22.04 -29.38
C ILE A 319 -0.86 -20.88 -30.03
N ALA A 320 -1.58 -21.16 -31.11
CA ALA A 320 -2.41 -20.15 -31.74
C ALA A 320 -3.60 -19.78 -30.83
N PRO A 321 -3.95 -18.49 -30.69
CA PRO A 321 -5.15 -18.10 -29.96
C PRO A 321 -6.40 -18.58 -30.70
N PRO A 322 -7.55 -18.69 -30.02
CA PRO A 322 -8.80 -19.03 -30.68
C PRO A 322 -9.17 -18.02 -31.78
N ASP A 323 -9.76 -18.51 -32.86
CA ASP A 323 -10.07 -17.73 -34.05
C ASP A 323 -10.96 -16.51 -33.74
N GLY A 324 -10.70 -15.43 -34.47
CA GLY A 324 -11.48 -14.19 -34.39
C GLY A 324 -11.12 -13.24 -33.25
N PHE A 325 -10.27 -13.65 -32.30
CA PHE A 325 -9.89 -12.79 -31.18
C PHE A 325 -8.66 -11.94 -31.44
N PHE A 326 -7.72 -12.39 -32.26
CA PHE A 326 -6.46 -11.68 -32.54
C PHE A 326 -6.15 -11.66 -34.03
N LYS A 327 -5.45 -10.62 -34.47
CA LYS A 327 -4.89 -10.54 -35.84
C LYS A 327 -3.48 -11.14 -35.84
N LYS A 328 -3.18 -11.97 -36.83
CA LYS A 328 -1.83 -12.49 -37.04
C LYS A 328 -0.95 -11.38 -37.64
N SER A 329 0.20 -11.13 -37.02
CA SER A 329 1.23 -10.21 -37.54
C SER A 329 2.17 -10.95 -38.49
N ASN A 330 2.68 -10.23 -39.49
CA ASN A 330 3.80 -10.71 -40.31
C ASN A 330 5.14 -10.57 -39.57
N ASN A 331 5.19 -9.81 -38.47
CA ASN A 331 6.35 -9.74 -37.60
C ASN A 331 6.28 -10.89 -36.59
N SER A 332 7.25 -11.81 -36.68
CA SER A 332 7.36 -12.99 -35.81
C SER A 332 7.50 -12.65 -34.32
N GLU A 333 8.03 -11.46 -33.97
CA GLU A 333 8.13 -11.01 -32.59
C GLU A 333 6.77 -10.61 -32.00
N ILE A 334 5.82 -10.15 -32.84
CA ILE A 334 4.48 -9.74 -32.39
C ILE A 334 3.56 -10.95 -32.25
N GLY A 335 3.67 -11.93 -33.16
CA GLY A 335 2.77 -13.07 -33.20
C GLY A 335 1.32 -12.64 -33.47
N PHE A 336 0.45 -12.79 -32.47
CA PHE A 336 -0.97 -12.45 -32.55
C PHE A 336 -1.30 -11.23 -31.68
N PHE A 337 -2.04 -10.26 -32.21
CA PHE A 337 -2.23 -8.99 -31.53
C PHE A 337 -3.63 -8.37 -31.69
N ASN A 338 -3.91 -7.40 -30.83
CA ASN A 338 -5.04 -6.49 -30.90
C ASN A 338 -4.60 -5.04 -30.72
N TYR A 339 -5.39 -4.13 -31.30
CA TYR A 339 -5.23 -2.71 -31.07
C TYR A 339 -6.01 -2.26 -29.84
N ILE A 340 -5.39 -1.37 -29.09
CA ILE A 340 -6.02 -0.53 -28.09
C ILE A 340 -6.05 0.85 -28.71
N SER A 341 -7.25 1.35 -28.97
CA SER A 341 -7.46 2.71 -29.47
C SER A 341 -8.55 3.41 -28.66
N GLY A 342 -8.32 4.69 -28.38
CA GLY A 342 -9.32 5.62 -27.84
C GLY A 342 -10.17 6.23 -28.94
N GLN A 343 -11.16 7.03 -28.53
CA GLN A 343 -11.83 7.98 -29.42
C GLN A 343 -10.91 9.17 -29.73
N ASP A 344 -11.27 9.98 -30.72
CA ASP A 344 -10.48 11.16 -31.09
C ASP A 344 -10.33 12.11 -29.89
N ASN A 345 -9.06 12.47 -29.60
CA ASN A 345 -8.63 13.31 -28.48
C ASN A 345 -8.64 12.67 -27.07
N ASP A 346 -8.83 11.36 -26.95
CA ASP A 346 -8.66 10.68 -25.67
C ASP A 346 -7.19 10.74 -25.21
N ILE A 347 -6.95 11.45 -24.10
CA ILE A 347 -5.63 11.49 -23.41
C ILE A 347 -5.41 10.21 -22.60
N SER A 348 -6.48 9.50 -22.24
CA SER A 348 -6.47 8.26 -21.48
C SER A 348 -7.46 7.25 -22.06
N VAL A 349 -7.05 5.98 -22.17
CA VAL A 349 -7.89 4.89 -22.64
C VAL A 349 -7.90 3.78 -21.61
N GLU A 350 -9.11 3.31 -21.26
CA GLU A 350 -9.33 2.16 -20.38
C GLU A 350 -10.20 1.13 -21.11
N LYS A 351 -9.68 -0.09 -21.30
CA LYS A 351 -10.37 -1.16 -22.04
C LYS A 351 -10.31 -2.47 -21.26
N LEU A 352 -11.45 -3.15 -21.18
CA LEU A 352 -11.58 -4.49 -20.64
C LEU A 352 -11.76 -5.49 -21.79
N TYR A 353 -10.90 -6.49 -21.83
CA TYR A 353 -10.96 -7.59 -22.79
C TYR A 353 -11.19 -8.91 -22.06
N THR A 354 -11.89 -9.83 -22.71
CA THR A 354 -12.06 -11.21 -22.24
C THR A 354 -11.70 -12.16 -23.38
N TYR A 355 -10.75 -13.06 -23.14
CA TYR A 355 -10.22 -14.00 -24.11
C TYR A 355 -10.36 -15.44 -23.63
N PRO A 356 -10.74 -16.38 -24.50
CA PRO A 356 -10.54 -17.79 -24.23
C PRO A 356 -9.04 -18.13 -24.23
N ILE A 357 -8.64 -19.00 -23.30
CA ILE A 357 -7.30 -19.57 -23.24
C ILE A 357 -7.34 -20.94 -23.95
N PRO A 358 -6.42 -21.23 -24.90
CA PRO A 358 -6.33 -22.55 -25.51
C PRO A 358 -6.18 -23.65 -24.45
N LEU A 359 -6.88 -24.77 -24.63
CA LEU A 359 -6.93 -25.87 -23.65
C LEU A 359 -5.56 -26.49 -23.34
N ASP A 360 -4.66 -26.45 -24.32
CA ASP A 360 -3.30 -26.96 -24.28
C ASP A 360 -2.27 -25.92 -23.80
N CYS A 361 -2.70 -24.68 -23.50
CA CYS A 361 -1.81 -23.63 -23.01
C CYS A 361 -1.36 -23.87 -21.58
N LYS A 362 -0.05 -24.09 -21.42
CA LYS A 362 0.60 -24.32 -20.12
C LYS A 362 1.09 -23.05 -19.45
N ARG A 363 1.39 -22.02 -20.23
CA ARG A 363 1.83 -20.72 -19.74
C ARG A 363 1.54 -19.65 -20.79
N LEU A 364 1.37 -18.42 -20.34
CA LEU A 364 1.21 -17.28 -21.24
C LEU A 364 1.99 -16.07 -20.76
N ARG A 365 2.21 -15.09 -21.63
CA ARG A 365 2.69 -13.75 -21.26
C ARG A 365 2.03 -12.69 -22.12
N ILE A 366 2.02 -11.46 -21.63
CA ILE A 366 1.41 -10.33 -22.34
C ILE A 366 2.48 -9.35 -22.75
N GLY A 367 2.42 -8.91 -24.00
CA GLY A 367 3.27 -7.88 -24.56
C GLY A 367 2.49 -6.60 -24.85
N LEU A 368 3.10 -5.45 -24.58
CA LEU A 368 2.59 -4.14 -24.96
C LEU A 368 3.61 -3.37 -25.79
N ARG A 369 3.15 -2.65 -26.82
CA ARG A 369 4.00 -1.88 -27.73
C ARG A 369 3.31 -0.59 -28.16
N ALA A 370 4.06 0.50 -28.29
CA ALA A 370 3.57 1.72 -28.92
C ALA A 370 3.54 1.56 -30.45
N TRP A 371 2.47 2.01 -31.10
CA TRP A 371 2.36 1.99 -32.56
C TRP A 371 2.93 3.28 -33.16
N GLN A 372 3.70 3.16 -34.24
CA GLN A 372 4.25 4.29 -35.02
C GLN A 372 5.04 5.32 -34.20
N ASP A 373 5.82 4.89 -33.19
CA ASP A 373 6.65 5.78 -32.35
C ASP A 373 5.88 6.85 -31.55
N ILE A 374 4.54 6.75 -31.47
CA ILE A 374 3.74 7.67 -30.68
C ILE A 374 3.89 7.27 -29.19
N GLY A 375 4.63 8.09 -28.45
CA GLY A 375 4.90 7.87 -27.02
C GLY A 375 3.62 7.61 -26.24
N SER A 376 3.50 6.39 -25.71
CA SER A 376 2.39 5.97 -24.86
C SER A 376 2.94 5.53 -23.51
N VAL A 377 2.29 5.99 -22.44
CA VAL A 377 2.62 5.63 -21.06
C VAL A 377 1.59 4.61 -20.59
N LEU A 378 2.08 3.42 -20.21
CA LEU A 378 1.25 2.47 -19.49
C LEU A 378 1.08 2.97 -18.06
N ASN A 379 -0.17 3.19 -17.64
CA ASN A 379 -0.47 3.55 -16.25
C ASN A 379 -0.84 2.33 -15.43
N LYS A 380 -1.60 1.42 -16.05
CA LYS A 380 -2.11 0.24 -15.35
C LYS A 380 -2.35 -0.92 -16.30
N LEU A 381 -1.91 -2.10 -15.89
CA LEU A 381 -2.29 -3.36 -16.52
C LEU A 381 -2.74 -4.34 -15.44
N ASN A 382 -4.01 -4.72 -15.49
CA ASN A 382 -4.63 -5.70 -14.61
C ASN A 382 -4.98 -6.95 -15.40
N LEU A 383 -4.42 -8.08 -14.99
CA LEU A 383 -4.69 -9.39 -15.55
C LEU A 383 -5.47 -10.23 -14.55
N THR A 384 -6.50 -10.92 -15.01
CA THR A 384 -7.32 -11.83 -14.20
C THR A 384 -7.55 -13.12 -14.97
N LEU A 385 -7.08 -14.26 -14.44
CA LEU A 385 -7.35 -15.58 -15.00
C LEU A 385 -8.59 -16.17 -14.35
N LEU A 386 -9.44 -16.79 -15.17
CA LEU A 386 -10.72 -17.37 -14.79
C LEU A 386 -10.82 -18.81 -15.29
N LYS A 387 -11.47 -19.63 -14.47
CA LYS A 387 -11.93 -20.97 -14.83
C LYS A 387 -13.45 -20.96 -14.79
N GLU A 388 -14.08 -20.98 -15.97
CA GLU A 388 -15.52 -21.18 -16.08
C GLU A 388 -15.82 -22.67 -16.29
N TYR A 389 -16.76 -23.19 -15.52
CA TYR A 389 -17.32 -24.51 -15.77
C TYR A 389 -18.40 -24.34 -16.84
N VAL A 390 -18.23 -25.04 -17.97
CA VAL A 390 -19.31 -25.15 -18.95
C VAL A 390 -20.39 -26.01 -18.28
N ALA A 391 -21.57 -25.43 -18.08
CA ALA A 391 -22.73 -26.11 -17.52
C ALA A 391 -23.20 -27.26 -18.42
#